data_AF-A0A924HKU1-F1
#
_entry.id   AF-A0A924HKU1-F1
#
_cell.length_a   1.000
_cell.length_b   1.000
_cell.length_c   1.000
_cell.angle_alpha   90.00
_cell.angle_beta   90.00
_cell.angle_gamma   90.00
#
_symmetry.space_group_name_H-M   'P 1'
#
loop_
_entity.id
_entity.type
_entity.pdbx_description
1 polymer ?
#
loop_
_entity_poly.entity_id
_entity_poly.type
_entity_poly.pdbx_seq_one_letter_code
_entity_poly.pdbx_strand_id
1 'polypeptide(L)'
;AIIAVGYRVNSHRATQFRIWATQTLKEFIIKGFVLDDGRLKQGKKFGRDYFDELLERIRDIRSSERRFYQKITDIYALAADYSNNTSITKDFFATVQNKLHWAITGKTAAETIYNAADASQLHMGLTNWKQSPDGKIQKSDVTIAKNYLSENHILKLNRIVSAYLDLAESRAESGIIMNMEDWQKFLNQFLDLSNSPILQHKGIITAMEAQLKAETEYETYKIVQDQLFESDFDKEIKKMLGKPKHK
;
A
#
# COMPACT_ATOMS: atom_id res chain seq x y z
N ALA A 1 -2.42 31.03 -12.84
CA ALA A 1 -1.86 32.38 -13.04
C ALA A 1 -0.35 32.39 -13.33
N ILE A 2 0.48 31.55 -12.69
CA ILE A 2 1.97 31.62 -12.81
C ILE A 2 2.51 31.14 -14.18
N ILE A 3 1.91 30.12 -14.80
CA ILE A 3 2.32 29.60 -16.13
C ILE A 3 2.03 30.61 -17.26
N ALA A 4 1.00 31.45 -17.10
CA ALA A 4 0.55 32.40 -18.12
C ALA A 4 1.36 33.71 -18.19
N VAL A 5 2.04 34.09 -17.09
CA VAL A 5 2.83 35.34 -17.04
C VAL A 5 4.21 35.15 -17.68
N GLY A 6 4.81 33.96 -17.55
CA GLY A 6 6.15 33.66 -18.10
C GLY A 6 6.25 33.63 -19.63
N TYR A 7 5.13 33.39 -20.33
CA TYR A 7 5.07 33.37 -21.80
C TYR A 7 4.76 34.74 -22.42
N ARG A 8 4.26 35.71 -21.66
CA ARG A 8 3.89 37.05 -22.16
C ARG A 8 4.94 38.13 -21.91
N VAL A 9 5.94 37.87 -21.07
CA VAL A 9 6.97 38.84 -20.69
C VAL A 9 8.32 38.40 -21.27
N ASN A 10 8.94 39.24 -22.10
CA ASN A 10 10.19 38.92 -22.79
C ASN A 10 11.43 39.41 -22.03
N SER A 11 11.52 39.04 -20.74
CA SER A 11 12.66 39.41 -19.87
C SER A 11 13.64 38.26 -19.71
N HIS A 12 14.91 38.56 -19.40
CA HIS A 12 15.92 37.54 -19.08
C HIS A 12 15.44 36.57 -17.99
N ARG A 13 14.76 37.09 -16.95
CA ARG A 13 14.15 36.29 -15.88
C ARG A 13 13.05 35.35 -16.40
N ALA A 14 12.23 35.81 -17.35
CA ALA A 14 11.18 34.98 -17.96
C ALA A 14 11.76 33.86 -18.83
N THR A 15 12.86 34.11 -19.53
CA THR A 15 13.59 33.08 -20.28
C THR A 15 14.17 32.01 -19.33
N GLN A 16 14.81 32.43 -18.23
CA GLN A 16 15.32 31.49 -17.21
C GLN A 16 14.21 30.66 -16.57
N PHE A 17 13.07 31.27 -16.25
CA PHE A 17 11.89 30.54 -15.74
C PHE A 17 11.39 29.50 -16.75
N ARG A 18 11.31 29.84 -18.05
CA ARG A 18 10.87 28.90 -19.09
C ARG A 18 11.82 27.71 -19.23
N ILE A 19 13.13 27.93 -19.17
CA ILE A 19 14.14 26.86 -19.19
C ILE A 19 13.93 25.94 -17.99
N TRP A 20 13.87 26.51 -16.78
CA TRP A 20 13.67 25.75 -15.55
C TRP A 20 12.34 24.96 -15.56
N ALA A 21 11.23 25.61 -15.97
CA ALA A 21 9.92 24.97 -16.02
C ALA A 21 9.88 23.83 -17.05
N THR A 22 10.52 24.01 -18.22
CA THR A 22 10.58 22.98 -19.25
C THR A 22 11.36 21.76 -18.77
N GLN A 23 12.51 21.97 -18.10
CA GLN A 23 13.30 20.88 -17.52
C GLN A 23 12.53 20.15 -16.42
N THR A 24 11.92 20.90 -15.51
CA THR A 24 11.09 20.37 -14.41
C THR A 24 9.92 19.54 -14.92
N LEU A 25 9.16 20.06 -15.89
CA LEU A 25 8.02 19.34 -16.48
C LEU A 25 8.47 18.11 -17.25
N LYS A 26 9.58 18.19 -18.01
CA LYS A 26 10.13 17.04 -18.72
C LYS A 26 10.53 15.93 -17.75
N GLU A 27 11.17 16.28 -16.64
CA GLU A 27 11.52 15.31 -15.61
C GLU A 27 10.27 14.68 -14.98
N PHE A 28 9.27 15.49 -14.63
CA PHE A 28 8.00 14.98 -14.09
C PHE A 28 7.28 14.03 -15.06
N ILE A 29 7.24 14.36 -16.36
CA ILE A 29 6.59 13.51 -17.37
C ILE A 29 7.30 12.17 -17.54
N ILE A 30 8.65 12.15 -17.44
CA ILE A 30 9.43 10.92 -17.64
C ILE A 30 9.46 10.06 -16.37
N LYS A 31 9.69 10.67 -15.20
CA LYS A 31 9.93 9.96 -13.94
C LYS A 31 8.70 9.86 -13.03
N GLY A 32 7.70 10.71 -13.23
CA GLY A 32 6.52 10.83 -12.36
C GLY A 32 6.75 11.67 -11.10
N PHE A 33 7.94 12.24 -10.89
CA PHE A 33 8.26 13.08 -9.74
C PHE A 33 9.38 14.09 -10.06
N VAL A 34 9.50 15.15 -9.25
CA VAL A 34 10.63 16.11 -9.26
C VAL A 34 10.99 16.42 -7.81
N LEU A 35 12.28 16.42 -7.48
CA LEU A 35 12.80 16.73 -6.15
C LEU A 35 13.83 17.86 -6.20
N ASP A 36 13.75 18.78 -5.25
CA ASP A 36 14.79 19.79 -5.00
C ASP A 36 15.66 19.33 -3.82
N ASP A 37 16.69 18.53 -4.12
CA ASP A 37 17.57 17.93 -3.11
C ASP A 37 18.24 18.97 -2.22
N GLY A 38 18.60 20.13 -2.79
CA GLY A 38 19.24 21.22 -2.04
C GLY A 38 18.31 21.76 -0.97
N ARG A 39 17.02 21.91 -1.30
CA ARG A 39 16.00 22.36 -0.35
C ARG A 39 15.64 21.27 0.67
N LEU A 40 15.59 20.00 0.26
CA LEU A 40 15.30 18.88 1.16
C LEU A 40 16.43 18.64 2.18
N LYS A 41 17.70 18.79 1.77
CA LYS A 41 18.87 18.61 2.64
C LYS A 41 19.08 19.74 3.66
N GLN A 42 18.66 20.97 3.33
CA GLN A 42 18.98 22.16 4.14
C GLN A 42 18.05 22.38 5.36
N GLY A 43 17.03 21.53 5.58
CA GLY A 43 16.11 21.66 6.71
C GLY A 43 15.37 23.02 6.74
N LYS A 44 14.77 23.34 7.91
CA LYS A 44 13.81 24.45 8.07
C LYS A 44 14.36 25.85 7.69
N LYS A 45 14.03 26.32 6.49
CA LYS A 45 13.88 27.76 6.17
C LYS A 45 12.42 28.21 6.03
N PHE A 46 11.48 27.30 5.79
CA PHE A 46 10.05 27.61 5.60
C PHE A 46 9.14 26.44 6.01
N GLY A 47 8.52 26.48 7.20
CA GLY A 47 7.34 25.67 7.51
C GLY A 47 7.53 24.15 7.64
N ARG A 48 6.40 23.39 7.51
CA ARG A 48 6.27 21.93 7.71
C ARG A 48 7.42 21.13 7.11
N ASP A 49 7.79 20.03 7.75
CA ASP A 49 8.79 19.11 7.24
C ASP A 49 8.22 18.26 6.09
N TYR A 50 8.38 18.76 4.87
CA TYR A 50 7.95 18.05 3.66
C TYR A 50 8.84 16.84 3.33
N PHE A 51 10.00 16.69 3.99
CA PHE A 51 10.83 15.51 3.82
C PHE A 51 10.15 14.29 4.47
N ASP A 52 9.61 14.45 5.68
CA ASP A 52 8.82 13.41 6.34
C ASP A 52 7.57 13.04 5.52
N GLU A 53 6.83 14.03 5.00
CA GLU A 53 5.67 13.80 4.11
C GLU A 53 6.08 13.05 2.83
N LEU A 54 7.22 13.40 2.22
CA LEU A 54 7.73 12.70 1.04
C LEU A 54 8.09 11.24 1.36
N LEU A 55 8.72 10.98 2.51
CA LEU A 55 9.01 9.62 2.96
C LEU A 55 7.73 8.81 3.19
N GLU A 56 6.69 9.42 3.76
CA GLU A 56 5.38 8.79 3.92
C GLU A 56 4.74 8.48 2.57
N ARG A 57 4.72 9.42 1.62
CA ARG A 57 4.22 9.16 0.25
C ARG A 57 5.00 8.06 -0.46
N ILE A 58 6.32 8.01 -0.31
CA ILE A 58 7.14 6.92 -0.89
C ILE A 58 6.78 5.58 -0.25
N ARG A 59 6.58 5.54 1.08
CA ARG A 59 6.11 4.33 1.79
C ARG A 59 4.72 3.92 1.31
N ASP A 60 3.82 4.86 1.10
CA ASP A 60 2.46 4.60 0.64
C ASP A 60 2.43 4.11 -0.81
N ILE A 61 3.24 4.70 -1.70
CA ILE A 61 3.42 4.20 -3.08
C ILE A 61 3.95 2.77 -3.04
N ARG A 62 5.01 2.50 -2.26
CA ARG A 62 5.53 1.14 -2.02
C ARG A 62 4.44 0.20 -1.49
N SER A 63 3.46 0.73 -0.75
CA SER A 63 2.37 -0.04 -0.17
C SER A 63 1.19 -0.33 -1.06
N SER A 64 0.86 0.59 -1.96
CA SER A 64 -0.24 0.46 -2.91
C SER A 64 -0.01 -0.66 -3.91
N GLU A 65 1.25 -0.99 -4.19
CA GLU A 65 1.59 -2.07 -5.08
C GLU A 65 1.53 -3.42 -4.33
N ARG A 66 0.93 -4.43 -4.98
CA ARG A 66 0.99 -5.88 -4.66
C ARG A 66 2.41 -6.44 -4.43
N ARG A 67 3.42 -5.57 -4.49
CA ARG A 67 4.86 -5.83 -4.49
C ARG A 67 5.48 -6.04 -3.12
N PHE A 68 4.80 -5.81 -1.99
CA PHE A 68 5.46 -6.01 -0.69
C PHE A 68 5.88 -7.44 -0.42
N TYR A 69 4.91 -8.36 -0.47
CA TYR A 69 5.19 -9.78 -0.32
C TYR A 69 6.07 -10.25 -1.48
N GLN A 70 5.85 -9.73 -2.69
CA GLN A 70 6.65 -10.08 -3.85
C GLN A 70 8.13 -9.73 -3.66
N LYS A 71 8.48 -8.55 -3.12
CA LYS A 71 9.88 -8.19 -2.87
C LYS A 71 10.56 -9.12 -1.88
N ILE A 72 9.86 -9.54 -0.83
CA ILE A 72 10.41 -10.51 0.14
C ILE A 72 10.63 -11.86 -0.55
N THR A 73 9.68 -12.29 -1.40
CA THR A 73 9.83 -13.52 -2.18
C THR A 73 10.87 -13.41 -3.29
N ASP A 74 11.09 -12.22 -3.85
CA ASP A 74 12.10 -11.95 -4.87
C ASP A 74 13.50 -12.09 -4.27
N ILE A 75 13.72 -11.53 -3.07
CA ILE A 75 14.96 -11.71 -2.31
C ILE A 75 15.18 -13.20 -1.97
N TYR A 76 14.14 -13.89 -1.52
CA TYR A 76 14.22 -15.33 -1.27
C TYR A 76 14.58 -16.11 -2.55
N ALA A 77 14.10 -15.69 -3.71
CA ALA A 77 14.43 -16.30 -5.00
C ALA A 77 15.88 -16.08 -5.44
N LEU A 78 16.62 -15.15 -4.79
CA LEU A 78 18.07 -14.99 -4.97
C LEU A 78 18.90 -15.99 -4.14
N ALA A 79 18.26 -16.89 -3.39
CA ALA A 79 18.96 -17.94 -2.65
C ALA A 79 19.82 -18.80 -3.59
N ALA A 80 21.02 -19.17 -3.14
CA ALA A 80 21.95 -19.92 -3.97
C ALA A 80 21.42 -21.32 -4.36
N ASP A 81 20.56 -21.90 -3.52
CA ASP A 81 19.91 -23.20 -3.71
C ASP A 81 18.43 -23.08 -4.10
N TYR A 82 17.98 -21.90 -4.57
CA TYR A 82 16.57 -21.65 -4.83
C TYR A 82 15.92 -22.69 -5.75
N SER A 83 14.79 -23.23 -5.30
CA SER A 83 13.93 -24.11 -6.10
C SER A 83 12.46 -23.86 -5.79
N ASN A 84 11.66 -23.65 -6.83
CA ASN A 84 10.24 -23.30 -6.71
C ASN A 84 9.34 -24.47 -6.28
N ASN A 85 9.82 -25.73 -6.39
CA ASN A 85 9.02 -26.92 -6.15
C ASN A 85 9.33 -27.62 -4.81
N THR A 86 10.23 -27.06 -4.00
CA THR A 86 10.53 -27.58 -2.67
C THR A 86 9.40 -27.28 -1.68
N SER A 87 9.25 -28.14 -0.67
CA SER A 87 8.34 -27.88 0.46
C SER A 87 8.71 -26.58 1.16
N ILE A 88 10.01 -26.31 1.35
CA ILE A 88 10.53 -25.09 2.01
C ILE A 88 10.03 -23.82 1.32
N THR A 89 10.09 -23.74 -0.02
CA THR A 89 9.60 -22.57 -0.75
C THR A 89 8.09 -22.40 -0.64
N LYS A 90 7.33 -23.50 -0.74
CA LYS A 90 5.87 -23.47 -0.57
C LYS A 90 5.49 -23.01 0.84
N ASP A 91 6.17 -23.54 1.86
CA ASP A 91 5.96 -23.17 3.26
C ASP A 91 6.38 -21.71 3.52
N PHE A 92 7.49 -21.25 2.94
CA PHE A 92 7.93 -19.86 3.05
C PHE A 92 6.87 -18.92 2.47
N PHE A 93 6.44 -19.13 1.22
CA PHE A 93 5.42 -18.28 0.59
C PHE A 93 4.07 -18.33 1.32
N ALA A 94 3.66 -19.50 1.82
CA ALA A 94 2.43 -19.64 2.59
C ALA A 94 2.49 -18.94 3.96
N THR A 95 3.68 -18.89 4.59
CA THR A 95 3.82 -18.37 5.96
C THR A 95 4.24 -16.92 6.04
N VAL A 96 4.98 -16.38 5.06
CA VAL A 96 5.46 -14.98 5.06
C VAL A 96 4.33 -13.98 5.28
N GLN A 97 3.22 -14.14 4.54
CA GLN A 97 2.07 -13.25 4.69
C GLN A 97 1.48 -13.32 6.11
N ASN A 98 1.28 -14.53 6.64
CA ASN A 98 0.72 -14.71 7.97
C ASN A 98 1.63 -14.20 9.08
N LYS A 99 2.95 -14.37 8.96
CA LYS A 99 3.93 -13.83 9.92
C LYS A 99 3.91 -12.31 9.95
N LEU A 100 3.87 -11.66 8.79
CA LEU A 100 3.83 -10.21 8.69
C LEU A 100 2.49 -9.64 9.18
N HIS A 101 1.37 -10.27 8.84
CA HIS A 101 0.05 -9.91 9.39
C HIS A 101 0.04 -10.08 10.91
N TRP A 102 0.55 -11.18 11.43
CA TRP A 102 0.60 -11.45 12.86
C TRP A 102 1.45 -10.42 13.61
N ALA A 103 2.60 -10.05 13.06
CA ALA A 103 3.49 -9.04 13.63
C ALA A 103 2.79 -7.67 13.84
N ILE A 104 1.80 -7.32 13.01
CA ILE A 104 1.10 -6.03 13.09
C ILE A 104 -0.27 -6.09 13.77
N THR A 105 -1.00 -7.20 13.68
CA THR A 105 -2.39 -7.32 14.18
C THR A 105 -2.57 -8.37 15.28
N GLY A 106 -1.59 -9.26 15.51
CA GLY A 106 -1.75 -10.45 16.34
C GLY A 106 -2.73 -11.47 15.76
N LYS A 107 -3.03 -11.38 14.46
CA LYS A 107 -3.94 -12.25 13.72
C LYS A 107 -3.33 -12.63 12.38
N THR A 108 -3.60 -13.83 11.90
CA THR A 108 -3.28 -14.23 10.52
C THR A 108 -4.11 -13.44 9.51
N ALA A 109 -3.76 -13.51 8.23
CA ALA A 109 -4.53 -12.85 7.18
C ALA A 109 -5.98 -13.38 7.13
N ALA A 110 -6.15 -14.70 7.25
CA ALA A 110 -7.46 -15.35 7.30
C ALA A 110 -8.28 -14.92 8.53
N GLU A 111 -7.67 -14.90 9.71
CA GLU A 111 -8.34 -14.43 10.93
C GLU A 111 -8.68 -12.94 10.88
N THR A 112 -7.88 -12.12 10.20
CA THR A 112 -8.18 -10.70 10.00
C THR A 112 -9.45 -10.54 9.18
N ILE A 113 -9.53 -11.21 8.03
CA ILE A 113 -10.72 -11.21 7.16
C ILE A 113 -11.93 -11.76 7.91
N TYR A 114 -11.80 -12.95 8.50
CA TYR A 114 -12.91 -13.61 9.16
C TYR A 114 -13.48 -12.79 10.31
N ASN A 115 -12.65 -12.10 11.09
CA ASN A 115 -13.13 -11.29 12.21
C ASN A 115 -13.65 -9.91 11.80
N ALA A 116 -13.12 -9.32 10.71
CA ALA A 116 -13.45 -7.96 10.32
C ALA A 116 -14.58 -7.87 9.28
N ALA A 117 -14.76 -8.87 8.42
CA ALA A 117 -15.81 -8.88 7.41
C ALA A 117 -17.20 -9.02 8.09
N ASP A 118 -18.00 -7.96 7.98
CA ASP A 118 -19.30 -7.83 8.64
C ASP A 118 -20.21 -6.89 7.82
N ALA A 119 -21.29 -7.41 7.25
CA ALA A 119 -22.22 -6.64 6.41
C ALA A 119 -22.95 -5.51 7.17
N SER A 120 -23.01 -5.56 8.50
CA SER A 120 -23.66 -4.52 9.31
C SER A 120 -22.79 -3.29 9.53
N GLN A 121 -21.48 -3.40 9.29
CA GLN A 121 -20.54 -2.30 9.45
C GLN A 121 -20.47 -1.41 8.21
N LEU A 122 -20.11 -0.15 8.42
CA LEU A 122 -19.82 0.77 7.32
C LEU A 122 -18.71 0.17 6.43
N HIS A 123 -18.94 0.15 5.13
CA HIS A 123 -18.01 -0.45 4.15
C HIS A 123 -17.63 -1.90 4.46
N MET A 124 -18.49 -2.65 5.15
CA MET A 124 -18.22 -4.02 5.62
C MET A 124 -17.02 -4.17 6.56
N GLY A 125 -16.59 -3.09 7.22
CA GLY A 125 -15.37 -3.07 8.03
C GLY A 125 -14.09 -2.86 7.20
N LEU A 126 -14.19 -2.65 5.89
CA LEU A 126 -13.06 -2.28 5.04
C LEU A 126 -12.62 -0.85 5.35
N THR A 127 -11.31 -0.66 5.46
CA THR A 127 -10.67 0.65 5.61
C THR A 127 -10.18 1.20 4.27
N ASN A 128 -9.93 0.33 3.29
CA ASN A 128 -9.50 0.71 1.94
C ASN A 128 -9.92 -0.37 0.93
N TRP A 129 -10.22 -0.01 -0.31
CA TRP A 129 -10.55 -0.92 -1.41
C TRP A 129 -10.21 -0.27 -2.75
N LYS A 130 -10.25 -1.02 -3.84
CA LYS A 130 -9.74 -0.57 -5.15
C LYS A 130 -10.33 0.76 -5.65
N GLN A 131 -11.57 1.06 -5.30
CA GLN A 131 -12.27 2.28 -5.71
C GLN A 131 -12.59 3.21 -4.53
N SER A 132 -11.93 3.04 -3.39
CA SER A 132 -12.12 3.86 -2.19
C SER A 132 -11.78 5.34 -2.45
N PRO A 133 -12.47 6.32 -1.81
CA PRO A 133 -13.58 6.15 -0.87
C PRO A 133 -14.98 6.14 -1.53
N ASP A 134 -15.09 6.58 -2.78
CA ASP A 134 -16.39 6.90 -3.39
C ASP A 134 -16.96 5.79 -4.28
N GLY A 135 -16.16 4.78 -4.63
CA GLY A 135 -16.55 3.69 -5.51
C GLY A 135 -17.07 2.46 -4.76
N LYS A 136 -17.71 1.55 -5.50
CA LYS A 136 -18.29 0.33 -4.95
C LYS A 136 -17.22 -0.63 -4.46
N ILE A 137 -17.50 -1.28 -3.33
CA ILE A 137 -16.76 -2.46 -2.88
C ILE A 137 -17.05 -3.58 -3.86
N GLN A 138 -16.00 -4.26 -4.32
CA GLN A 138 -16.10 -5.44 -5.16
C GLN A 138 -15.89 -6.71 -4.34
N LYS A 139 -16.41 -7.84 -4.82
CA LYS A 139 -16.20 -9.15 -4.21
C LYS A 139 -14.71 -9.51 -4.06
N SER A 140 -13.86 -9.04 -4.98
CA SER A 140 -12.41 -9.23 -4.88
C SER A 140 -11.75 -8.43 -3.76
N ASP A 141 -12.39 -7.36 -3.27
CA ASP A 141 -11.83 -6.51 -2.22
C ASP A 141 -12.01 -7.13 -0.83
N VAL A 142 -13.10 -7.88 -0.61
CA VAL A 142 -13.44 -8.47 0.70
C VAL A 142 -12.56 -9.67 1.07
N THR A 143 -11.84 -10.24 0.11
CA THR A 143 -10.93 -11.38 0.35
C THR A 143 -9.48 -10.95 0.61
N ILE A 144 -9.21 -9.64 0.61
CA ILE A 144 -7.87 -9.09 0.80
C ILE A 144 -7.73 -8.60 2.25
N ALA A 145 -6.96 -9.31 3.06
CA ALA A 145 -6.77 -8.96 4.48
C ALA A 145 -6.24 -7.53 4.71
N LYS A 146 -5.42 -7.01 3.78
CA LYS A 146 -4.89 -5.63 3.84
C LYS A 146 -6.01 -4.59 3.87
N ASN A 147 -7.13 -4.85 3.20
CA ASN A 147 -8.25 -3.92 3.07
C ASN A 147 -9.01 -3.72 4.39
N TYR A 148 -8.75 -4.54 5.39
CA TYR A 148 -9.31 -4.43 6.75
C TYR A 148 -8.31 -3.82 7.76
N LEU A 149 -7.11 -3.43 7.31
CA LEU A 149 -6.08 -2.89 8.18
C LEU A 149 -6.25 -1.38 8.37
N SER A 150 -6.20 -0.92 9.62
CA SER A 150 -6.12 0.51 9.92
C SER A 150 -4.87 1.15 9.31
N GLU A 151 -4.89 2.46 9.14
CA GLU A 151 -3.72 3.24 8.70
C GLU A 151 -2.47 2.97 9.56
N ASN A 152 -2.64 2.86 10.88
CA ASN A 152 -1.54 2.53 11.79
C ASN A 152 -0.97 1.11 11.53
N HIS A 153 -1.82 0.13 11.26
CA HIS A 153 -1.35 -1.22 10.87
C HIS A 153 -0.57 -1.19 9.56
N ILE A 154 -1.04 -0.44 8.56
CA ILE A 154 -0.34 -0.25 7.28
C ILE A 154 1.02 0.43 7.49
N LEU A 155 1.07 1.50 8.30
CA LEU A 155 2.31 2.19 8.62
C LEU A 155 3.33 1.27 9.31
N LYS A 156 2.88 0.45 10.28
CA LYS A 156 3.74 -0.56 10.93
C LYS A 156 4.23 -1.60 9.94
N LEU A 157 3.35 -2.14 9.09
CA LEU A 157 3.71 -3.10 8.06
C LEU A 157 4.78 -2.53 7.11
N ASN A 158 4.59 -1.30 6.65
CA ASN A 158 5.52 -0.61 5.76
C ASN A 158 6.91 -0.47 6.40
N ARG A 159 6.96 -0.11 7.70
CA ARG A 159 8.23 0.00 8.44
C ARG A 159 8.96 -1.34 8.58
N ILE A 160 8.24 -2.39 8.94
CA ILE A 160 8.79 -3.75 9.09
C ILE A 160 9.35 -4.24 7.75
N VAL A 161 8.57 -4.12 6.66
CA VAL A 161 9.02 -4.58 5.34
C VAL A 161 10.21 -3.78 4.84
N SER A 162 10.21 -2.45 4.99
CA SER A 162 11.37 -1.64 4.60
C SER A 162 12.63 -2.03 5.35
N ALA A 163 12.57 -2.14 6.68
CA ALA A 163 13.74 -2.52 7.47
C ALA A 163 14.25 -3.93 7.13
N TYR A 164 13.35 -4.88 6.84
CA TYR A 164 13.76 -6.21 6.36
C TYR A 164 14.51 -6.13 5.03
N LEU A 165 14.00 -5.36 4.07
CA LEU A 165 14.62 -5.20 2.75
C LEU A 165 16.00 -4.56 2.85
N ASP A 166 16.13 -3.49 3.66
CA ASP A 166 17.41 -2.78 3.84
C ASP A 166 18.48 -3.72 4.44
N LEU A 167 18.10 -4.59 5.39
CA LEU A 167 19.02 -5.57 5.96
C LEU A 167 19.35 -6.71 4.98
N ALA A 168 18.38 -7.15 4.19
CA ALA A 168 18.61 -8.16 3.17
C ALA A 168 19.55 -7.65 2.06
N GLU A 169 19.41 -6.39 1.65
CA GLU A 169 20.30 -5.71 0.71
C GLU A 169 21.72 -5.60 1.27
N SER A 170 21.87 -5.15 2.52
CA SER A 170 23.17 -5.08 3.20
C SER A 170 23.90 -6.42 3.26
N ARG A 171 23.18 -7.54 3.46
CA ARG A 171 23.77 -8.89 3.40
C ARG A 171 24.28 -9.23 2.01
N ALA A 172 23.51 -8.90 0.98
CA ALA A 172 23.92 -9.11 -0.41
C ALA A 172 25.15 -8.27 -0.78
N GLU A 173 25.19 -6.99 -0.39
CA GLU A 173 26.35 -6.10 -0.57
C GLU A 173 27.60 -6.61 0.14
N SER A 174 27.42 -7.22 1.32
CA SER A 174 28.51 -7.83 2.10
C SER A 174 29.00 -9.16 1.52
N GLY A 175 28.43 -9.63 0.40
CA GLY A 175 28.79 -10.90 -0.23
C GLY A 175 28.37 -12.14 0.57
N ILE A 176 27.40 -11.99 1.50
CA ILE A 176 26.90 -13.11 2.30
C ILE A 176 25.99 -13.96 1.41
N ILE A 177 26.45 -15.16 1.07
CA ILE A 177 25.66 -16.15 0.34
C ILE A 177 24.59 -16.69 1.29
N MET A 178 23.34 -16.63 0.85
CA MET A 178 22.17 -17.07 1.62
C MET A 178 21.49 -18.22 0.88
N ASN A 179 21.18 -19.30 1.60
CA ASN A 179 20.33 -20.38 1.10
C ASN A 179 18.87 -20.14 1.51
N MET A 180 17.95 -20.95 0.98
CA MET A 180 16.51 -20.87 1.28
C MET A 180 16.22 -20.94 2.79
N GLU A 181 16.91 -21.84 3.50
CA GLU A 181 16.76 -21.98 4.95
C GLU A 181 17.29 -20.75 5.71
N ASP A 182 18.38 -20.14 5.24
CA ASP A 182 18.95 -18.94 5.85
C ASP A 182 17.99 -17.76 5.74
N TRP A 183 17.31 -17.59 4.60
CA TRP A 183 16.28 -16.57 4.44
C TRP A 183 15.10 -16.78 5.37
N GLN A 184 14.67 -18.03 5.57
CA GLN A 184 13.59 -18.34 6.50
C GLN A 184 13.98 -18.03 7.95
N LYS A 185 15.19 -18.43 8.36
CA LYS A 185 15.75 -18.12 9.69
C LYS A 185 15.91 -16.61 9.89
N PHE A 186 16.42 -15.92 8.87
CA PHE A 186 16.65 -14.49 8.91
C PHE A 186 15.34 -13.70 9.08
N LEU A 187 14.27 -14.06 8.36
CA LEU A 187 12.96 -13.43 8.55
C LEU A 187 12.43 -13.63 9.97
N ASN A 188 12.58 -14.83 10.54
CA ASN A 188 12.15 -15.09 11.93
C ASN A 188 12.96 -14.26 12.94
N GLN A 189 14.28 -14.24 12.80
CA GLN A 189 15.17 -13.45 13.66
C GLN A 189 14.86 -11.95 13.57
N PHE A 190 14.59 -11.46 12.37
CA PHE A 190 14.22 -10.06 12.16
C PHE A 190 12.92 -9.70 12.89
N LEU A 191 11.89 -10.55 12.80
CA LEU A 191 10.62 -10.32 13.49
C LEU A 191 10.74 -10.40 15.02
N ASP A 192 11.63 -11.26 15.52
CA ASP A 192 11.97 -11.35 16.95
C ASP A 192 12.65 -10.06 17.45
N LEU A 193 13.67 -9.59 16.72
CA LEU A 193 14.39 -8.35 17.03
C LEU A 193 13.50 -7.10 16.95
N SER A 194 12.47 -7.11 16.10
CA SER A 194 11.52 -5.99 16.01
C SER A 194 10.50 -5.94 17.16
N ASN A 195 10.68 -6.77 18.22
CA ASN A 195 9.75 -6.95 19.33
C ASN A 195 8.31 -7.20 18.86
N SER A 196 8.16 -7.84 17.69
CA SER A 196 6.86 -8.15 17.11
C SER A 196 6.45 -9.55 17.56
N PRO A 197 5.16 -9.78 17.84
CA PRO A 197 4.71 -11.12 18.15
C PRO A 197 5.04 -12.03 16.96
N ILE A 198 5.58 -13.21 17.23
CA ILE A 198 5.93 -14.20 16.21
C ILE A 198 4.82 -15.24 16.15
N LEU A 199 4.36 -15.52 14.93
CA LEU A 199 3.41 -16.58 14.69
C LEU A 199 4.11 -17.95 14.84
N GLN A 200 3.81 -18.67 15.92
CA GLN A 200 4.36 -20.01 16.22
C GLN A 200 3.46 -21.17 15.75
N HIS A 201 2.25 -20.86 15.25
CA HIS A 201 1.26 -21.84 14.78
C HIS A 201 0.69 -21.46 13.41
N LYS A 202 -0.12 -22.32 12.79
CA LYS A 202 -0.69 -22.04 11.45
C LYS A 202 -1.88 -21.06 11.45
N GLY A 203 -2.41 -20.73 12.63
CA GLY A 203 -3.65 -19.98 12.79
C GLY A 203 -4.81 -20.92 13.08
N ILE A 204 -5.94 -20.36 13.51
CA ILE A 204 -7.14 -21.13 13.86
C ILE A 204 -8.11 -21.19 12.67
N ILE A 205 -8.14 -20.13 11.85
CA ILE A 205 -9.06 -20.00 10.72
C ILE A 205 -8.33 -20.29 9.41
N THR A 206 -8.94 -21.12 8.55
CA THR A 206 -8.41 -21.41 7.21
C THR A 206 -8.72 -20.28 6.23
N ALA A 207 -7.92 -20.19 5.16
CA ALA A 207 -8.16 -19.22 4.09
C ALA A 207 -9.53 -19.40 3.42
N MET A 208 -9.98 -20.65 3.25
CA MET A 208 -11.27 -20.97 2.65
C MET A 208 -12.43 -20.55 3.54
N GLU A 209 -12.37 -20.79 4.85
CA GLU A 209 -13.40 -20.34 5.80
C GLU A 209 -13.49 -18.81 5.84
N ALA A 210 -12.35 -18.11 5.87
CA ALA A 210 -12.30 -16.65 5.81
C ALA A 210 -12.90 -16.11 4.52
N GLN A 211 -12.56 -16.71 3.38
CA GLN A 211 -13.12 -16.33 2.08
C GLN A 211 -14.63 -16.54 2.01
N LEU A 212 -15.12 -17.72 2.39
CA LEU A 212 -16.55 -18.04 2.35
C LEU A 212 -17.37 -17.08 3.23
N LYS A 213 -16.87 -16.78 4.44
CA LYS A 213 -17.51 -15.79 5.31
C LYS A 213 -17.57 -14.42 4.64
N ALA A 214 -16.42 -13.90 4.19
CA ALA A 214 -16.35 -12.56 3.60
C ALA A 214 -17.21 -12.40 2.35
N GLU A 215 -17.27 -13.44 1.50
CA GLU A 215 -18.14 -13.45 0.34
C GLU A 215 -19.63 -13.49 0.70
N THR A 216 -20.00 -14.24 1.75
CA THR A 216 -21.39 -14.31 2.23
C THR A 216 -21.86 -12.97 2.81
N GLU A 217 -21.01 -12.33 3.62
CA GLU A 217 -21.25 -10.98 4.13
C GLU A 217 -21.35 -9.98 2.97
N TYR A 218 -20.53 -10.15 1.91
CA TYR A 218 -20.55 -9.28 0.75
C TYR A 218 -21.85 -9.36 -0.03
N GLU A 219 -22.40 -10.56 -0.27
CA GLU A 219 -23.68 -10.68 -0.96
C GLU A 219 -24.81 -10.00 -0.17
N THR A 220 -24.75 -10.02 1.17
CA THR A 220 -25.70 -9.32 2.04
C THR A 220 -25.53 -7.81 1.95
N TYR A 221 -24.30 -7.31 2.07
CA TYR A 221 -23.99 -5.89 1.99
C TYR A 221 -24.25 -5.30 0.61
N LYS A 222 -24.02 -6.07 -0.46
CA LYS A 222 -24.20 -5.63 -1.85
C LYS A 222 -25.60 -5.10 -2.11
N ILE A 223 -26.63 -5.72 -1.52
CA ILE A 223 -28.03 -5.27 -1.63
C ILE A 223 -28.17 -3.85 -1.06
N VAL A 224 -27.60 -3.61 0.12
CA VAL A 224 -27.60 -2.30 0.78
C VAL A 224 -26.78 -1.28 -0.02
N GLN A 225 -25.60 -1.68 -0.49
CA GLN A 225 -24.72 -0.84 -1.31
C GLN A 225 -25.41 -0.42 -2.62
N ASP A 226 -26.08 -1.34 -3.32
CA ASP A 226 -26.75 -1.04 -4.58
C ASP A 226 -27.97 -0.13 -4.40
N GLN A 227 -28.66 -0.21 -3.25
CA GLN A 227 -29.75 0.72 -2.90
C GLN A 227 -29.25 2.13 -2.57
N LEU A 228 -28.11 2.23 -1.89
CA LEU A 228 -27.52 3.51 -1.48
C LEU A 228 -26.66 4.16 -2.57
N PHE A 229 -26.30 3.42 -3.62
CA PHE A 229 -25.43 3.91 -4.67
C PHE A 229 -26.15 4.85 -5.63
N GLU A 230 -25.72 6.12 -5.64
CA GLU A 230 -26.10 7.09 -6.67
C GLU A 230 -25.03 7.14 -7.76
N SER A 231 -25.41 6.84 -9.00
CA SER A 231 -24.50 6.96 -10.13
C SER A 231 -24.21 8.44 -10.44
N ASP A 232 -23.12 8.70 -11.17
CA ASP A 232 -22.80 10.06 -11.62
C ASP A 232 -23.91 10.64 -12.51
N PHE A 233 -24.62 9.78 -13.25
CA PHE A 233 -25.82 10.17 -14.00
C PHE A 233 -26.94 10.62 -13.05
N ASP A 234 -27.22 9.86 -11.98
CA ASP A 234 -28.26 10.20 -11.00
C ASP A 234 -27.95 11.51 -10.27
N LYS A 235 -26.68 11.71 -9.91
CA LYS A 235 -26.17 12.96 -9.31
C LYS A 235 -26.33 14.14 -10.26
N GLU A 236 -26.03 13.95 -11.54
CA GLU A 236 -26.12 15.01 -12.55
C GLU A 236 -27.59 15.35 -12.87
N ILE A 237 -28.48 14.35 -12.94
CA ILE A 237 -29.93 14.54 -13.07
C ILE A 237 -30.49 15.30 -11.86
N LYS A 238 -30.11 14.95 -10.63
CA LYS A 238 -30.49 15.70 -9.42
C LYS A 238 -30.02 17.16 -9.46
N LYS A 239 -28.80 17.43 -9.94
CA LYS A 239 -28.30 18.81 -10.14
C LYS A 239 -29.10 19.59 -11.18
N MET A 240 -29.49 18.94 -12.29
CA MET A 240 -30.28 19.57 -13.35
C MET A 240 -31.71 19.85 -12.91
N LEU A 241 -32.32 18.94 -12.14
CA LEU A 241 -33.69 19.06 -11.64
C LEU A 241 -33.81 19.90 -10.35
N GLY A 242 -32.73 20.05 -9.58
CA GLY A 242 -32.70 20.75 -8.29
C GLY A 242 -32.47 22.27 -8.35
N LYS A 243 -32.30 22.88 -9.52
CA LYS A 243 -32.32 24.34 -9.67
C LYS A 243 -33.73 24.81 -10.03
N PRO A 244 -34.53 25.40 -9.11
CA PRO A 244 -35.61 26.25 -9.56
C PRO A 244 -34.98 27.39 -10.37
N LYS A 245 -35.40 27.55 -11.63
CA LYS A 245 -35.12 28.76 -12.39
C LYS A 245 -35.74 29.94 -11.64
N HIS A 246 -34.96 30.59 -10.78
CA HIS A 246 -35.28 31.94 -10.35
C HIS A 246 -35.14 32.83 -11.59
N LYS A 247 -36.30 33.14 -12.18
CA LYS A 247 -36.52 34.34 -12.98
C LYS A 247 -36.43 35.56 -12.08
#